data_AF-A0A4R4EL05-F1
#
_entry.id   AF-A0A4R4EL05-F1
#
_cell.length_a   1.000
_cell.length_b   1.000
_cell.length_c   1.000
_cell.angle_alpha   90.00
_cell.angle_beta   90.00
_cell.angle_gamma   90.00
#
_symmetry.space_group_name_H-M   'P 1'
#
loop_
_entity.id
_entity.type
_entity.pdbx_description
1 polymer ?
#
loop_
_entity_poly.entity_id
_entity_poly.type
_entity_poly.pdbx_seq_one_letter_code
_entity_poly.pdbx_strand_id
1 'polypeptide(L)'
;MKKNGLITAFAIVLFVGIGIYLFAKSIGFFDSNLSPIAQSDIPQVLHLSEQPVIPNSLDIITVEKYDDKFLFPSVRIKYKDGIVLNLYTSSIAYKDMDIENILIEGHEIEWYRSNDKHAYVTKFNRLTYAFDFLPNMKDQVENYIRSLK
;
A
#
# COMPACT_ATOMS: atom_id res chain seq x y z
N MET A 1 -19.33 46.53 22.79
CA MET A 1 -20.02 45.22 22.89
C MET A 1 -19.72 44.20 21.77
N LYS A 2 -18.84 44.46 20.78
CA LYS A 2 -18.57 43.51 19.67
C LYS A 2 -17.37 42.55 19.88
N LYS A 3 -16.43 42.86 20.77
CA LYS A 3 -15.22 42.03 21.01
C LYS A 3 -15.52 40.69 21.68
N ASN A 4 -16.47 40.68 22.63
CA ASN A 4 -16.76 39.48 23.42
C ASN A 4 -17.45 38.40 22.58
N GLY A 5 -18.33 38.78 21.65
CA GLY A 5 -19.00 37.83 20.75
C GLY A 5 -18.03 37.13 19.79
N LEU A 6 -17.00 37.84 19.33
CA LEU A 6 -15.96 37.25 18.47
C LEU A 6 -15.10 36.24 19.26
N ILE A 7 -14.69 36.59 20.47
CA ILE A 7 -13.91 35.70 21.35
C ILE A 7 -14.71 34.44 21.68
N THR A 8 -16.00 34.57 22.00
CA THR A 8 -16.88 33.43 22.27
C THR A 8 -17.06 32.54 21.04
N ALA A 9 -17.23 33.12 19.85
CA ALA A 9 -17.33 32.35 18.61
C ALA A 9 -16.04 31.58 18.31
N PHE A 10 -14.87 32.20 18.50
CA PHE A 10 -13.57 31.53 18.36
C PHE A 10 -13.41 30.37 19.36
N ALA A 11 -13.80 30.57 20.62
CA ALA A 11 -13.75 29.52 21.62
C ALA A 11 -14.64 28.33 21.23
N ILE A 12 -15.86 28.57 20.76
CA ILE A 12 -16.78 27.50 20.31
C ILE A 12 -16.18 26.73 19.14
N VAL A 13 -15.66 27.42 18.12
CA VAL A 13 -15.03 26.76 16.96
C VAL A 13 -13.82 25.92 17.40
N LEU A 14 -13.01 26.41 18.33
CA LEU A 14 -11.87 25.67 18.86
C LEU A 14 -12.32 24.40 19.62
N PHE A 15 -13.31 24.52 20.50
CA PHE A 15 -13.84 23.38 21.27
C PHE A 15 -14.49 22.33 20.37
N VAL A 16 -15.26 22.75 19.36
CA VAL A 16 -15.86 21.83 18.37
C VAL A 16 -14.76 21.14 17.54
N GLY A 17 -13.75 21.89 17.08
CA GLY A 17 -12.62 21.33 16.35
C GLY A 17 -11.83 20.30 17.15
N ILE A 18 -11.54 20.60 18.42
CA ILE A 18 -10.88 19.66 19.35
C ILE A 18 -11.76 18.43 19.58
N GLY A 19 -13.07 18.62 19.77
CA GLY A 19 -14.02 17.52 19.96
C GLY A 19 -14.07 16.57 18.77
N ILE A 20 -14.16 17.11 17.55
CA ILE A 20 -14.12 16.33 16.30
C ILE A 20 -12.80 15.60 16.17
N TYR A 21 -11.67 16.26 16.44
CA TYR A 21 -10.34 15.65 16.38
C TYR A 21 -10.19 14.49 17.37
N LEU A 22 -10.59 14.66 18.63
CA LEU A 22 -10.52 13.61 19.65
C LEU A 22 -11.45 12.45 19.32
N PHE A 23 -12.65 12.72 18.80
CA PHE A 23 -13.58 11.69 18.34
C PHE A 23 -13.00 10.89 17.17
N ALA A 24 -12.51 11.57 16.13
CA ALA A 24 -11.86 10.94 14.98
C ALA A 24 -10.64 10.09 15.42
N LYS A 25 -9.81 10.59 16.33
CA LYS A 25 -8.70 9.81 16.91
C LYS A 25 -9.21 8.58 17.69
N SER A 26 -10.29 8.70 18.45
CA SER A 26 -10.83 7.59 19.25
C SER A 26 -11.39 6.43 18.42
N ILE A 27 -11.92 6.72 17.23
CA ILE A 27 -12.42 5.71 16.28
C ILE A 27 -11.31 5.19 15.34
N GLY A 28 -10.04 5.56 15.58
CA GLY A 28 -8.90 5.15 14.76
C GLY A 28 -8.85 5.80 13.38
N PHE A 29 -9.59 6.89 13.15
CA PHE A 29 -9.63 7.56 11.84
C PHE A 29 -8.27 8.05 11.35
N PHE A 30 -7.36 8.39 12.28
CA PHE A 30 -5.99 8.82 11.98
C PHE A 30 -4.94 7.73 12.16
N ASP A 31 -5.34 6.55 12.65
CA ASP A 31 -4.42 5.44 12.79
C ASP A 31 -4.27 4.79 11.42
N SER A 32 -3.30 5.27 10.66
CA SER A 32 -2.81 4.52 9.50
C SER A 32 -2.31 3.18 10.01
N ASN A 33 -3.01 2.10 9.67
CA ASN A 33 -2.52 0.74 9.91
C ASN A 33 -1.16 0.50 9.22
N LEU A 34 -0.69 1.40 8.35
CA LEU A 34 0.64 1.35 7.78
C LEU A 34 1.68 2.03 8.67
N SER A 35 2.71 1.30 9.05
CA SER A 35 3.85 1.78 9.83
C SER A 35 5.16 1.59 9.06
N PRO A 36 6.06 2.59 9.02
CA PRO A 36 7.33 2.46 8.31
C PRO A 36 8.24 1.40 8.95
N ILE A 37 8.97 0.65 8.12
CA ILE A 37 9.96 -0.34 8.52
C ILE A 37 11.21 -0.22 7.63
N ALA A 38 12.34 -0.81 8.03
CA ALA A 38 13.46 -0.95 7.11
C ALA A 38 13.21 -2.10 6.13
N GLN A 39 13.80 -2.04 4.92
CA GLN A 39 13.71 -3.12 3.93
C GLN A 39 14.29 -4.45 4.48
N SER A 40 15.28 -4.37 5.38
CA SER A 40 15.86 -5.52 6.07
C SER A 40 14.88 -6.25 6.99
N ASP A 41 13.80 -5.59 7.41
CA ASP A 41 12.85 -6.13 8.39
C ASP A 41 11.72 -6.92 7.71
N ILE A 42 11.62 -6.83 6.37
CA ILE A 42 10.57 -7.46 5.57
C ILE A 42 10.47 -8.98 5.83
N PRO A 43 11.57 -9.76 5.89
CA PRO A 43 11.47 -11.20 6.16
C PRO A 43 10.85 -11.47 7.52
N GLN A 44 11.23 -10.70 8.55
CA GLN A 44 10.69 -10.87 9.89
C GLN A 44 9.19 -10.53 9.91
N VAL A 45 8.77 -9.44 9.26
CA VAL A 45 7.36 -9.05 9.18
C VAL A 45 6.51 -10.10 8.47
N LEU A 46 7.02 -10.67 7.38
CA LEU A 46 6.32 -11.68 6.58
C LEU A 46 6.57 -13.12 7.04
N HIS A 47 7.31 -13.33 8.14
CA HIS A 47 7.73 -14.64 8.65
C HIS A 47 8.45 -15.53 7.62
N LEU A 48 9.37 -14.94 6.86
CA LEU A 48 10.16 -15.60 5.82
C LEU A 48 11.54 -15.98 6.34
N SER A 49 12.08 -17.08 5.81
CA SER A 49 13.47 -17.51 6.08
C SER A 49 14.50 -16.71 5.28
N GLU A 50 14.09 -16.09 4.18
CA GLU A 50 14.97 -15.39 3.23
C GLU A 50 14.37 -14.04 2.81
N GLN A 51 15.22 -13.17 2.29
CA GLN A 51 14.79 -11.88 1.75
C GLN A 51 13.96 -12.09 0.48
N PRO A 52 12.73 -11.55 0.38
CA PRO A 52 11.99 -11.60 -0.87
C PRO A 52 12.71 -10.80 -1.95
N VAL A 53 12.53 -11.21 -3.20
CA VAL A 53 13.11 -10.53 -4.36
C VAL A 53 12.39 -9.21 -4.55
N ILE A 54 13.02 -8.14 -4.08
CA ILE A 54 12.54 -6.77 -4.25
C ILE A 54 13.40 -6.14 -5.34
N PRO A 55 12.81 -5.69 -6.45
CA PRO A 55 13.59 -5.06 -7.50
C PRO A 55 14.24 -3.75 -7.04
N ASN A 56 15.56 -3.65 -7.19
CA ASN A 56 16.34 -2.48 -6.78
C ASN A 56 16.48 -1.41 -7.88
N SER A 57 15.83 -1.58 -9.04
CA SER A 57 16.00 -0.66 -10.16
C SER A 57 15.17 0.63 -10.04
N LEU A 58 14.30 0.77 -9.02
CA LEU A 58 13.65 2.04 -8.68
C LEU A 58 14.10 2.55 -7.32
N ASP A 59 14.10 3.87 -7.20
CA ASP A 59 14.22 4.55 -5.93
C ASP A 59 13.00 4.22 -5.06
N ILE A 60 13.24 3.52 -3.95
CA ILE A 60 12.24 3.28 -2.91
C ILE A 60 12.01 4.59 -2.14
N ILE A 61 10.76 5.03 -2.05
CA ILE A 61 10.35 6.15 -1.19
C ILE A 61 10.18 5.66 0.24
N THR A 62 9.40 4.58 0.41
CA THR A 62 9.06 4.05 1.73
C THR A 62 8.76 2.56 1.68
N VAL A 63 9.03 1.89 2.80
CA VAL A 63 8.63 0.53 3.09
C VAL A 63 7.76 0.57 4.33
N GLU A 64 6.54 0.07 4.22
CA GLU A 64 5.51 0.13 5.25
C GLU A 64 5.01 -1.28 5.55
N LYS A 65 4.88 -1.66 6.82
CA LYS A 65 4.09 -2.83 7.23
C LYS A 65 2.64 -2.43 7.44
N TYR A 66 1.70 -3.30 7.11
CA TYR A 66 0.33 -3.19 7.59
C TYR A 66 0.21 -3.91 8.94
N ASP A 67 -0.17 -3.17 9.98
CA ASP A 67 -0.32 -3.60 11.36
C ASP A 67 -1.76 -3.34 11.81
N ASP A 68 -2.64 -4.27 11.47
CA ASP A 68 -4.02 -4.34 11.94
C ASP A 68 -4.18 -5.24 13.17
N LYS A 69 -3.06 -5.65 13.80
CA LYS A 69 -3.02 -6.63 14.89
C LYS A 69 -3.62 -8.00 14.52
N PHE A 70 -3.66 -8.34 13.22
CA PHE A 70 -4.24 -9.58 12.68
C PHE A 70 -3.18 -10.57 12.16
N LEU A 71 -3.63 -11.73 11.66
CA LEU A 71 -2.80 -12.89 11.27
C LEU A 71 -2.13 -12.81 9.88
N PHE A 72 -2.46 -11.82 9.05
CA PHE A 72 -2.00 -11.75 7.66
C PHE A 72 -1.08 -10.55 7.45
N PRO A 73 0.20 -10.64 7.83
CA PRO A 73 1.13 -9.52 7.65
C PRO A 73 1.28 -9.21 6.16
N SER A 74 1.32 -7.93 5.85
CA SER A 74 1.65 -7.45 4.50
C SER A 74 2.65 -6.31 4.57
N VAL A 75 3.45 -6.20 3.51
CA VAL A 75 4.43 -5.14 3.33
C VAL A 75 4.09 -4.39 2.05
N ARG A 76 4.10 -3.06 2.13
CA ARG A 76 3.92 -2.15 1.02
C ARG A 76 5.22 -1.39 0.77
N ILE A 77 5.68 -1.41 -0.47
CA ILE A 77 6.86 -0.70 -0.94
C ILE A 77 6.38 0.33 -1.97
N LYS A 78 6.59 1.61 -1.71
CA LYS A 78 6.25 2.68 -2.66
C LYS A 78 7.51 3.14 -3.37
N TYR A 79 7.46 3.16 -4.69
CA TYR A 79 8.56 3.65 -5.53
C TYR A 79 8.30 5.06 -6.03
N LYS A 80 9.36 5.76 -6.43
CA LYS A 80 9.31 7.17 -6.85
C LYS A 80 8.38 7.45 -8.02
N ASP A 81 8.24 6.50 -8.93
CA ASP A 81 7.47 6.67 -10.17
C ASP A 81 5.98 6.34 -9.98
N GLY A 82 5.51 6.18 -8.74
CA GLY A 82 4.11 5.92 -8.42
C GLY A 82 3.70 4.44 -8.50
N ILE A 83 4.64 3.54 -8.79
CA ILE A 83 4.44 2.09 -8.66
C ILE A 83 4.43 1.74 -7.17
N VAL A 84 3.51 0.85 -6.78
CA VAL A 84 3.44 0.31 -5.42
C VAL A 84 3.49 -1.21 -5.49
N LEU A 85 4.47 -1.81 -4.83
CA LEU A 85 4.54 -3.26 -4.65
C LEU A 85 3.98 -3.61 -3.28
N ASN A 86 2.95 -4.44 -3.24
CA ASN A 86 2.45 -5.05 -2.03
C ASN A 86 2.84 -6.53 -2.01
N LEU A 87 3.38 -6.98 -0.87
CA LEU A 87 3.78 -8.34 -0.60
C LEU A 87 2.83 -8.94 0.44
N TYR A 88 2.21 -10.06 0.09
CA TYR A 88 1.29 -10.79 0.96
C TYR A 88 1.70 -12.24 1.11
N THR A 89 1.44 -12.83 2.28
CA THR A 89 1.49 -14.28 2.50
C THR A 89 0.22 -15.00 2.04
N SER A 90 -0.84 -14.24 1.73
CA SER A 90 -2.13 -14.72 1.23
C SER A 90 -2.38 -14.27 -0.21
N SER A 91 -3.44 -14.79 -0.85
CA SER A 91 -3.93 -14.26 -2.13
C SER A 91 -4.65 -12.92 -1.91
N ILE A 92 -4.61 -12.04 -2.90
CA ILE A 92 -5.36 -10.78 -2.95
C ILE A 92 -6.26 -10.78 -4.18
N ALA A 93 -7.38 -10.05 -4.13
CA ALA A 93 -8.25 -9.82 -5.29
C ALA A 93 -8.78 -8.40 -5.28
N TYR A 94 -8.84 -7.77 -6.46
CA TYR A 94 -9.38 -6.44 -6.65
C TYR A 94 -10.81 -6.55 -7.15
N LYS A 95 -11.79 -6.32 -6.27
CA LYS A 95 -13.21 -6.61 -6.53
C LYS A 95 -13.84 -5.74 -7.62
N ASP A 96 -13.32 -4.53 -7.80
CA ASP A 96 -13.91 -3.51 -8.68
C ASP A 96 -13.11 -3.33 -9.99
N MET A 97 -12.37 -4.36 -10.40
CA MET A 97 -11.48 -4.33 -11.57
C MET A 97 -11.72 -5.55 -12.47
N ASP A 98 -11.60 -5.36 -13.78
CA ASP A 98 -11.66 -6.44 -14.76
C ASP A 98 -10.39 -7.29 -14.65
N ILE A 99 -10.53 -8.63 -14.63
CA ILE A 99 -9.41 -9.57 -14.51
C ILE A 99 -9.15 -10.33 -15.82
N GLU A 100 -7.88 -10.43 -16.19
CA GLU A 100 -7.40 -11.27 -17.28
C GLU A 100 -6.13 -12.00 -16.86
N ASN A 101 -6.01 -13.29 -17.18
CA ASN A 101 -4.76 -14.03 -16.95
C ASN A 101 -3.84 -13.87 -18.16
N ILE A 102 -2.63 -13.37 -17.93
CA ILE A 102 -1.59 -13.21 -18.95
C ILE A 102 -0.31 -13.92 -18.53
N LEU A 103 0.58 -14.17 -19.49
CA LEU A 103 1.89 -14.77 -19.24
C LEU A 103 2.98 -13.75 -19.56
N ILE A 104 3.89 -13.51 -18.61
CA ILE A 104 5.05 -12.63 -18.80
C ILE A 104 6.32 -13.42 -18.43
N GLU A 105 7.13 -13.77 -19.43
CA GLU A 105 8.41 -14.51 -19.24
C GLU A 105 8.27 -15.75 -18.33
N GLY A 106 7.18 -16.50 -18.50
CA GLY A 106 6.91 -17.73 -17.74
C GLY A 106 6.20 -17.51 -16.39
N HIS A 107 6.00 -16.26 -15.97
CA HIS A 107 5.16 -15.95 -14.80
C HIS A 107 3.71 -15.83 -15.21
N GLU A 108 2.83 -16.58 -14.54
CA GLU A 108 1.38 -16.40 -14.64
C GLU A 108 0.98 -15.15 -13.84
N ILE A 109 0.34 -14.21 -14.53
CA ILE A 109 -0.05 -12.90 -13.98
C ILE A 109 -1.56 -12.75 -14.06
N GLU A 110 -2.19 -12.50 -12.92
CA GLU A 110 -3.54 -11.96 -12.86
C GLU A 110 -3.47 -10.45 -13.09
N TRP A 111 -3.93 -10.00 -14.26
CA TRP A 111 -4.00 -8.60 -14.63
C TRP A 111 -5.36 -8.00 -14.30
N TYR A 112 -5.39 -7.16 -13.28
CA TYR A 112 -6.54 -6.37 -12.90
C TYR A 112 -6.50 -4.99 -13.58
N ARG A 113 -7.61 -4.54 -14.16
CA ARG A 113 -7.71 -3.26 -14.88
C ARG A 113 -8.94 -2.44 -14.47
N SER A 114 -8.72 -1.14 -14.30
CA SER A 114 -9.72 -0.06 -14.36
C SER A 114 -9.19 1.06 -15.27
N ASN A 115 -9.99 2.09 -15.51
CA ASN A 115 -9.61 3.22 -16.37
C ASN A 115 -8.39 4.00 -15.86
N ASP A 116 -8.18 4.01 -14.55
CA ASP A 116 -7.21 4.84 -13.84
C ASP A 116 -6.12 4.03 -13.13
N LYS A 117 -6.30 2.72 -12.98
CA LYS A 117 -5.40 1.87 -12.21
C LYS A 117 -5.30 0.49 -12.83
N HIS A 118 -4.08 -0.05 -12.87
CA HIS A 118 -3.84 -1.45 -13.16
C HIS A 118 -3.18 -2.12 -11.94
N ALA A 119 -3.36 -3.43 -11.82
CA ALA A 119 -2.56 -4.25 -10.92
C ALA A 119 -2.11 -5.54 -11.60
N TYR A 120 -0.85 -5.91 -11.40
CA TYR A 120 -0.32 -7.23 -11.76
C TYR A 120 -0.09 -8.03 -10.50
N VAL A 121 -0.77 -9.18 -10.40
CA VAL A 121 -0.68 -10.08 -9.26
C VAL A 121 -0.06 -11.40 -9.71
N THR A 122 0.98 -11.83 -9.03
CA THR A 122 1.64 -13.12 -9.30
C THR A 122 2.16 -13.75 -8.02
N LYS A 123 2.39 -15.06 -8.05
CA LYS A 123 2.92 -15.81 -6.91
C LYS A 123 4.35 -16.22 -7.17
N PHE A 124 5.25 -15.84 -6.26
CA PHE A 124 6.66 -16.17 -6.32
C PHE A 124 7.19 -16.45 -4.92
N ASN A 125 7.93 -17.55 -4.73
CA ASN A 125 8.49 -17.98 -3.44
C ASN A 125 7.50 -17.93 -2.26
N ARG A 126 6.27 -18.44 -2.48
CA ARG A 126 5.16 -18.48 -1.49
C ARG A 126 4.61 -17.13 -1.07
N LEU A 127 5.01 -16.05 -1.74
CA LEU A 127 4.44 -14.72 -1.58
C LEU A 127 3.60 -14.37 -2.80
N THR A 128 2.55 -13.60 -2.55
CA THR A 128 1.82 -12.89 -3.60
C THR A 128 2.45 -11.51 -3.76
N TYR A 129 2.94 -11.24 -4.96
CA TYR A 129 3.43 -9.94 -5.40
C TYR A 129 2.29 -9.24 -6.13
N ALA A 130 1.85 -8.09 -5.62
CA ALA A 130 0.84 -7.26 -6.26
C ALA A 130 1.43 -5.89 -6.59
N PHE A 131 1.69 -5.64 -7.86
CA PHE A 131 2.16 -4.37 -8.37
C PHE A 131 0.97 -3.51 -8.76
N ASP A 132 0.67 -2.46 -8.00
CA ASP A 132 -0.30 -1.42 -8.34
C ASP A 132 0.40 -0.29 -9.13
N PHE A 133 -0.17 0.13 -10.26
CA PHE A 133 0.43 1.16 -11.11
C PHE A 133 -0.59 1.86 -12.02
N LEU A 134 -0.23 3.03 -12.53
CA LEU A 134 -1.00 3.75 -13.55
C LEU A 134 -0.83 3.08 -14.92
N PRO A 135 -1.83 3.10 -15.83
CA PRO A 135 -1.75 2.41 -17.12
C PRO A 135 -0.51 2.73 -17.97
N ASN A 136 -0.01 3.97 -17.91
CA ASN A 136 1.19 4.41 -18.63
C ASN A 136 2.50 3.82 -18.10
N MET A 137 2.48 3.18 -16.93
CA MET A 137 3.64 2.56 -16.28
C MET A 137 3.77 1.07 -16.59
N LYS A 138 2.88 0.51 -17.41
CA LYS A 138 2.80 -0.92 -17.75
C LYS A 138 4.16 -1.51 -18.11
N ASP A 139 4.87 -0.92 -19.07
CA ASP A 139 6.14 -1.47 -19.56
C ASP A 139 7.22 -1.54 -18.48
N GLN A 140 7.25 -0.57 -17.55
CA GLN A 140 8.15 -0.62 -16.41
C GLN A 140 7.81 -1.77 -15.47
N VAL A 141 6.53 -1.98 -15.16
CA VAL A 141 6.08 -3.10 -14.31
C VAL A 141 6.30 -4.45 -14.98
N GLU A 142 6.11 -4.58 -16.29
CA GLU A 142 6.47 -5.81 -16.98
C GLU A 142 7.97 -6.09 -16.85
N ASN A 143 8.84 -5.09 -17.03
CA ASN A 143 10.28 -5.26 -16.81
C ASN A 143 10.62 -5.71 -15.38
N TYR A 144 9.85 -5.25 -14.37
CA TYR A 144 9.96 -5.74 -12.99
C TYR A 144 9.66 -7.22 -12.88
N ILE A 145 8.52 -7.64 -13.41
CA ILE A 145 8.09 -9.04 -13.37
C ILE A 145 9.12 -9.93 -14.05
N ARG A 146 9.67 -9.51 -15.20
CA ARG A 146 10.70 -10.25 -15.93
C ARG A 146 12.02 -10.39 -15.13
N SER A 147 12.26 -9.53 -14.15
CA SER A 147 13.44 -9.58 -13.28
C SER A 147 13.28 -10.53 -12.09
N LEU A 148 12.05 -10.98 -11.79
CA LEU A 148 11.80 -12.01 -10.79
C LEU A 148 12.33 -13.35 -11.35
N LYS A 149 13.49 -13.79 -10.86
CA LYS A 149 14.14 -15.06 -11.25
C LYS A 149 14.58 -15.81 -10.00
#